data_AF-A0A9E2RFP8-F1
#
_entry.id   AF-A0A9E2RFP8-F1
#
_cell.length_a   1.000
_cell.length_b   1.000
_cell.length_c   1.000
_cell.angle_alpha   90.00
_cell.angle_beta   90.00
_cell.angle_gamma   90.00
#
_symmetry.space_group_name_H-M   'P 1'
#
loop_
_entity.id
_entity.type
_entity.pdbx_description
1 polymer ?
#
loop_
_entity_poly.entity_id
_entity_poly.type
_entity_poly.pdbx_seq_one_letter_code
_entity_poly.pdbx_strand_id
1 'polypeptide(L)' 'MSDQSQEKHQLAGSDPLERGFSRPVVFEQAGGGYQAILRYETTRVVTRAHDTPAAALEQLISTLQ' A
#
# COMPACT_ATOMS: atom_id res chain seq x y z
N MET A 1 -0.89 27.46 -3.25
CA MET A 1 -1.17 26.30 -2.37
C MET A 1 -0.54 25.12 -3.06
N SER A 2 0.52 24.55 -2.48
CA SER A 2 1.34 23.53 -3.13
C SER A 2 0.53 22.25 -3.20
N ASP A 3 0.07 21.91 -4.41
CA ASP A 3 -0.50 20.62 -4.75
C ASP A 3 0.67 19.61 -4.66
N GLN A 4 0.95 19.16 -3.44
CA GLN A 4 1.87 18.05 -3.22
C GLN A 4 1.21 16.86 -3.90
N SER A 5 1.64 16.59 -5.12
CA SER A 5 1.39 15.39 -5.87
C SER A 5 1.80 14.20 -5.00
N GLN A 6 0.87 13.73 -4.15
CA GLN A 6 0.96 12.45 -3.47
C GLN A 6 1.18 11.44 -4.57
N GLU A 7 2.36 10.83 -4.58
CA GLU A 7 2.67 9.77 -5.52
C GLU A 7 1.61 8.67 -5.36
N LYS A 8 0.81 8.48 -6.42
CA LYS A 8 -0.26 7.49 -6.45
C LYS A 8 0.34 6.18 -6.91
N HIS A 9 0.71 5.34 -5.95
CA HIS A 9 1.20 4.00 -6.22
C HIS A 9 0.00 3.05 -6.37
N GLN A 10 -0.03 2.31 -7.47
CA GLN A 10 -1.03 1.26 -7.72
C GLN A 10 -0.37 -0.11 -7.66
N LEU A 11 -0.90 -0.99 -6.82
CA LEU A 11 -0.48 -2.39 -6.80
C LEU A 11 -1.35 -3.19 -7.77
N ALA A 12 -0.70 -3.83 -8.73
CA ALA A 12 -1.33 -4.72 -9.71
C ALA A 12 -0.96 -6.17 -9.44
N GLY A 13 -1.94 -7.08 -9.47
CA GLY A 13 -1.71 -8.52 -9.43
C GLY A 13 -2.97 -9.33 -9.76
N SER A 14 -2.87 -10.65 -9.69
CA SER A 14 -3.96 -11.57 -9.99
C SER A 14 -4.36 -12.34 -8.73
N ASP A 15 -5.64 -12.26 -8.36
CA ASP A 15 -6.24 -13.15 -7.36
C ASP A 15 -6.33 -14.59 -7.93
N PRO A 16 -6.33 -15.68 -7.12
CA PRO A 16 -6.64 -17.04 -7.57
C PRO A 16 -7.94 -17.18 -8.39
N LEU A 17 -8.82 -16.18 -8.40
CA LEU A 17 -9.98 -16.06 -9.30
C LEU A 17 -9.68 -15.41 -10.66
N GLU A 18 -8.41 -15.24 -11.07
CA GLU A 18 -7.99 -14.58 -12.33
C GLU A 18 -8.53 -13.13 -12.46
N ARG A 19 -8.86 -12.50 -11.33
CA ARG A 19 -9.29 -11.10 -11.29
C ARG A 19 -8.06 -10.24 -11.13
N GLY A 20 -7.72 -9.49 -12.18
CA GLY A 20 -6.74 -8.41 -12.08
C GLY A 20 -7.19 -7.40 -11.02
N PHE A 21 -6.41 -7.26 -9.95
CA PHE A 21 -6.61 -6.21 -8.97
C PHE A 21 -5.68 -5.05 -9.34
N SER A 22 -6.23 -3.86 -9.56
CA SER A 22 -5.46 -2.61 -9.43
C SER A 22 -6.02 -1.90 -8.21
N ARG A 23 -5.21 -1.77 -7.16
CA ARG A 23 -5.65 -1.18 -5.90
C ARG A 23 -4.70 -0.06 -5.48
N PRO A 24 -5.25 1.09 -5.06
CA PRO A 24 -4.42 2.18 -4.56
C PRO A 24 -3.76 1.72 -3.27
N VAL A 25 -2.44 1.87 -3.22
CA VAL A 25 -1.67 1.78 -1.99
C VAL A 25 -1.44 3.20 -1.51
N VAL A 26 -1.89 3.49 -0.29
CA VAL A 26 -1.65 4.78 0.34
C VAL A 26 -0.46 4.64 1.28
N PHE A 27 0.47 5.57 1.20
CA PHE A 27 1.56 5.68 2.16
C PHE A 27 1.25 6.78 3.16
N GLU A 28 1.25 6.42 4.44
CA GLU A 28 1.10 7.37 5.54
C GLU A 28 2.40 7.42 6.35
N GLN A 29 2.80 8.62 6.78
CA GLN A 29 3.90 8.76 7.74
C GLN A 29 3.35 8.55 9.15
N ALA A 30 3.88 7.54 9.86
CA ALA A 30 3.47 7.20 11.22
C ALA A 30 4.69 6.84 12.07
N GLY A 31 4.81 7.44 13.25
CA GLY A 31 5.86 7.09 14.22
C GLY A 31 7.30 7.32 13.75
N GLY A 32 7.52 8.21 12.78
CA GLY A 32 8.85 8.47 12.20
C GLY A 32 9.21 7.61 10.99
N GLY A 33 8.32 6.72 10.54
CA GLY A 33 8.47 5.93 9.32
C GLY A 33 7.25 6.02 8.41
N TYR A 34 7.20 5.14 7.42
CA TYR A 34 6.14 5.00 6.42
C TYR A 34 5.38 3.70 6.63
N GLN A 35 4.07 3.77 6.55
CA GLN A 35 3.17 2.64 6.54
C GLN A 35 2.50 2.55 5.18
N ALA A 36 2.39 1.33 4.66
CA ALA A 36 1.62 1.04 3.44
C ALA A 36 0.23 0.56 3.83
N ILE A 37 -0.78 1.17 3.23
CA ILE A 37 -2.18 0.91 3.52
C ILE A 37 -2.86 0.47 2.24
N LEU A 38 -3.41 -0.74 2.27
CA LEU A 38 -4.29 -1.27 1.24
C LEU A 38 -5.71 -1.35 1.79
N ARG A 39 -6.66 -0.83 1.02
CA ARG A 39 -8.09 -0.98 1.31
C ARG A 39 -8.80 -1.62 0.13
N TYR A 40 -9.49 -2.73 0.40
CA TYR A 40 -10.31 -3.43 -0.59
C TYR A 40 -11.64 -3.83 0.05
N GLU A 41 -12.74 -3.27 -0.46
CA GLU A 41 -14.08 -3.45 0.10
C GLU A 41 -14.12 -3.19 1.62
N THR A 42 -14.31 -4.24 2.43
CA THR A 42 -14.28 -4.19 3.90
C THR A 42 -12.92 -4.53 4.50
N THR A 43 -11.99 -5.02 3.69
CA THR A 43 -10.64 -5.43 4.10
C THR A 43 -9.71 -4.24 4.13
N ARG A 44 -9.08 -4.01 5.28
CA ARG A 44 -8.03 -2.98 5.47
C ARG A 44 -6.77 -3.66 5.98
N VAL A 45 -5.71 -3.61 5.18
CA VAL A 45 -4.39 -4.13 5.55
C VAL A 45 -3.46 -2.94 5.73
N VAL A 46 -2.76 -2.91 6.86
CA VAL A 46 -1.82 -1.86 7.21
C VAL A 46 -0.53 -2.51 7.65
N THR A 47 0.58 -2.10 7.07
CA THR A 47 1.90 -2.59 7.48
C THR A 47 2.43 -1.85 8.71
N ARG A 48 3.47 -2.40 9.34
CA ARG A 48 4.22 -1.69 10.37
C ARG A 48 4.89 -0.45 9.76
N ALA A 49 5.31 0.49 10.60
CA ALA A 49 6.11 1.61 10.13
C ALA A 49 7.50 1.13 9.73
N HIS A 50 7.94 1.51 8.53
CA HIS A 50 9.27 1.22 7.98
C HIS A 50 10.00 2.50 7.59
N ASP A 51 11.33 2.46 7.53
CA ASP A 51 12.12 3.66 7.23
C ASP A 51 11.89 4.19 5.81
N THR A 52 11.40 3.36 4.89
CA THR A 52 11.11 3.75 3.50
C THR A 52 9.73 3.27 3.03
N PRO A 53 9.07 4.00 2.11
CA PRO A 53 7.82 3.53 1.47
C PRO A 53 7.98 2.19 0.76
N ALA A 54 9.13 1.96 0.12
CA ALA A 54 9.43 0.70 -0.58
C ALA A 54 9.44 -0.50 0.39
N ALA A 55 10.08 -0.38 1.55
CA ALA A 55 10.08 -1.43 2.57
C ALA A 55 8.66 -1.70 3.11
N ALA A 56 7.88 -0.64 3.29
CA ALA A 56 6.48 -0.77 3.69
C ALA A 56 5.63 -1.48 2.60
N LEU A 57 5.91 -1.22 1.33
CA LEU A 57 5.25 -1.87 0.19
C LEU A 57 5.62 -3.36 0.07
N GLU A 58 6.89 -3.71 0.21
CA GLU A 58 7.35 -5.10 0.17
C GLU A 58 6.69 -5.95 1.27
N GLN A 59 6.59 -5.41 2.48
CA GLN A 59 5.87 -6.07 3.57
C GLN A 59 4.37 -6.21 3.28
N LEU A 60 3.76 -5.21 2.64
CA LEU A 60 2.35 -5.26 2.25
C LEU A 60 2.14 -6.39 1.23
N ILE A 61 2.99 -6.48 0.21
CA ILE A 61 2.96 -7.54 -0.80
C ILE A 61 3.14 -8.91 -0.13
N SER A 62 4.12 -9.06 0.75
CA SER A 62 4.36 -10.31 1.49
C SER A 62 3.18 -10.70 2.40
N THR A 63 2.38 -9.74 2.86
CA THR A 63 1.19 -10.01 3.70
C THR A 63 -0.01 -10.50 2.87
N LEU A 64 -0.01 -10.22 1.56
CA LEU A 64 -1.13 -10.54 0.65
C LEU A 64 -0.90 -11.83 -0.15
N GLN A 65 0.29 -12.42 -0.10
CA GLN A 65 0.61 -13.75 -0.63
C GLN A 65 0.05 -14.84 0.27
#